data_AF-A0A7Y4TRM6-F1
#
_entry.id   AF-A0A7Y4TRM6-F1
#
_cell.length_a   1.000
_cell.length_b   1.000
_cell.length_c   1.000
_cell.angle_alpha   90.00
_cell.angle_beta   90.00
_cell.angle_gamma   90.00
#
_symmetry.space_group_name_H-M   'P 1'
#
loop_
_entity.id
_entity.type
_entity.pdbx_description
1 polymer ?
#
loop_
_entity_poly.entity_id
_entity_poly.type
_entity_poly.pdbx_seq_one_letter_code
_entity_poly.pdbx_strand_id
1 'polypeptide(L)'
;MSRRDWQLVKETFHQALRLEPAERDHFLENACDGDIDFRIEVESLLISFADAKQFLERPIVGEFGRKHNWRLADGQVISHYRILS
;
A
#
# COMPACT_ATOMS: atom_id res chain seq x y z
N MET A 1 1.18 -14.89 -15.71
CA MET A 1 1.87 -13.59 -15.63
C MET A 1 3.37 -13.80 -15.54
N SER A 2 4.12 -13.23 -16.48
CA SER A 2 5.59 -13.23 -16.46
C SER A 2 6.10 -12.09 -15.56
N ARG A 3 7.37 -12.15 -15.14
CA ARG A 3 7.99 -11.12 -14.31
C ARG A 3 8.06 -9.74 -15.00
N ARG A 4 8.00 -9.71 -16.34
CA ARG A 4 7.95 -8.47 -17.12
C ARG A 4 6.58 -7.79 -17.02
N ASP A 5 5.51 -8.57 -17.02
CA ASP A 5 4.14 -8.05 -16.92
C ASP A 5 3.94 -7.34 -15.57
N TRP A 6 4.52 -7.89 -14.50
CA TRP A 6 4.47 -7.27 -13.17
C TRP A 6 5.23 -5.93 -13.07
N GLN A 7 6.30 -5.73 -13.85
CA GLN A 7 7.00 -4.44 -13.88
C GLN A 7 6.11 -3.37 -14.53
N LEU A 8 5.43 -3.72 -15.62
CA LEU A 8 4.51 -2.83 -16.32
C LEU A 8 3.29 -2.46 -15.45
N VAL A 9 2.73 -3.44 -14.73
CA VAL A 9 1.65 -3.20 -13.75
C VAL A 9 2.09 -2.16 -12.71
N LYS A 10 3.29 -2.33 -12.13
CA LYS A 10 3.80 -1.37 -11.14
C LYS A 10 4.03 0.03 -11.70
N GLU A 11 4.63 0.13 -12.87
CA GLU A 11 4.90 1.43 -13.51
C GLU A 11 3.58 2.16 -13.78
N THR A 12 2.60 1.46 -14.34
CA THR A 12 1.26 1.98 -14.63
C THR A 12 0.55 2.38 -13.35
N PHE A 13 0.62 1.56 -12.30
CA PHE A 13 0.10 1.88 -10.97
C PHE A 13 0.73 3.16 -10.39
N HIS A 14 2.05 3.29 -10.43
CA HIS A 14 2.74 4.47 -9.91
C HIS A 14 2.37 5.75 -10.69
N GLN A 15 2.19 5.66 -12.00
CA GLN A 15 1.68 6.78 -12.81
C GLN A 15 0.24 7.11 -12.46
N ALA A 16 -0.64 6.11 -12.38
CA ALA A 16 -2.04 6.26 -12.01
C ALA A 16 -2.23 6.90 -10.62
N LEU A 17 -1.34 6.62 -9.66
CA LEU A 17 -1.36 7.24 -8.33
C LEU A 17 -1.12 8.76 -8.35
N ARG A 18 -0.43 9.28 -9.38
CA ARG A 18 -0.13 10.72 -9.52
C ARG A 18 -1.24 11.49 -10.22
N LEU A 19 -2.18 10.78 -10.84
CA LEU A 19 -3.32 11.35 -11.55
C LEU A 19 -4.55 11.44 -10.64
N GLU A 20 -5.40 12.43 -10.93
CA GLU A 20 -6.70 12.55 -10.29
C GLU A 20 -7.63 11.40 -10.71
N PRO A 21 -8.65 11.04 -9.89
CA PRO A 21 -9.55 9.92 -10.20
C PRO A 21 -10.22 10.03 -11.57
N ALA A 22 -10.52 11.25 -12.03
CA ALA A 22 -11.14 11.49 -13.32
C ALA A 22 -10.20 11.25 -14.50
N GLU A 23 -8.90 11.51 -14.34
CA GLU A 23 -7.89 11.29 -15.40
C GLU A 23 -7.36 9.85 -15.38
N ARG A 24 -7.46 9.18 -14.24
CA ARG A 24 -6.98 7.81 -14.05
C ARG A 24 -7.69 6.81 -14.95
N ASP A 25 -9.02 6.92 -15.11
CA ASP A 25 -9.78 5.98 -15.95
C ASP A 25 -9.33 6.06 -17.42
N HIS A 26 -9.25 7.28 -17.95
CA HIS A 26 -8.74 7.53 -19.31
C HIS A 26 -7.29 7.08 -19.50
N PHE A 27 -6.44 7.27 -18.49
CA PHE A 27 -5.06 6.79 -18.53
C PHE A 27 -4.99 5.26 -18.58
N LEU A 28 -5.81 4.57 -17.77
CA LEU A 28 -5.86 3.12 -17.74
C LEU A 28 -6.42 2.55 -19.05
N GLU A 29 -7.46 3.17 -19.63
CA GLU A 29 -7.97 2.78 -20.96
C GLU A 29 -6.86 2.81 -22.02
N ASN A 30 -6.07 3.88 -22.07
CA ASN A 30 -4.98 4.01 -23.03
C ASN A 30 -3.78 3.11 -22.71
N ALA A 31 -3.46 2.90 -21.43
CA ALA A 31 -2.31 2.10 -21.02
C ALA A 31 -2.55 0.59 -21.13
N CYS A 32 -3.81 0.15 -21.01
CA CYS A 32 -4.17 -1.26 -21.11
C CYS A 32 -4.49 -1.70 -22.55
N ASP A 33 -4.78 -0.78 -23.47
CA ASP A 33 -5.07 -1.06 -24.90
C ASP A 33 -6.04 -2.24 -25.14
N GLY A 34 -7.06 -2.36 -24.27
CA GLY A 34 -8.06 -3.43 -24.31
C GLY A 34 -7.69 -4.72 -23.56
N ASP A 35 -6.54 -4.80 -22.90
CA ASP A 35 -6.19 -5.88 -21.99
C ASP A 35 -6.94 -5.74 -20.66
N ILE A 36 -8.08 -6.42 -20.57
CA ILE A 36 -8.99 -6.39 -19.42
C ILE A 36 -8.33 -7.01 -18.19
N ASP A 37 -7.58 -8.11 -18.34
CA ASP A 37 -6.89 -8.76 -17.22
C ASP A 37 -5.83 -7.83 -16.62
N PHE A 38 -5.06 -7.13 -17.46
CA PHE A 38 -4.09 -6.13 -17.01
C PHE A 38 -4.76 -4.95 -16.29
N ARG A 39 -5.88 -4.45 -16.83
CA ARG A 39 -6.67 -3.38 -16.20
C ARG A 39 -7.16 -3.79 -14.81
N ILE A 40 -7.73 -4.98 -14.67
CA ILE A 40 -8.24 -5.51 -13.39
C ILE A 40 -7.13 -5.59 -12.34
N GLU A 41 -5.93 -6.04 -12.71
CA GLU A 41 -4.81 -6.14 -11.79
C GLU A 41 -4.36 -4.77 -11.27
N VAL A 42 -4.28 -3.77 -12.14
CA VAL A 42 -3.92 -2.39 -11.75
C VAL A 42 -5.02 -1.77 -10.87
N GLU A 43 -6.30 -1.94 -11.24
CA GLU A 43 -7.44 -1.44 -10.46
C GLU A 43 -7.52 -2.09 -9.06
N SER A 44 -7.31 -3.41 -8.98
CA SER A 44 -7.23 -4.13 -7.69
C SER A 44 -6.13 -3.57 -6.79
N LEU A 45 -4.96 -3.25 -7.36
CA LEU A 45 -3.85 -2.64 -6.63
C LEU A 45 -4.20 -1.24 -6.11
N LEU A 46 -4.89 -0.44 -6.93
CA LEU A 46 -5.35 0.91 -6.56
C LEU A 46 -6.37 0.89 -5.42
N ILE A 47 -7.33 -0.04 -5.48
CA ILE A 47 -8.33 -0.24 -4.42
C ILE A 47 -7.65 -0.66 -3.12
N SER A 48 -6.75 -1.64 -3.18
CA SER A 48 -6.00 -2.10 -2.02
C SER A 48 -5.13 -0.99 -1.42
N PHE A 49 -4.51 -0.14 -2.24
CA PHE A 49 -3.75 1.01 -1.77
C PHE A 49 -4.63 2.05 -1.07
N ALA A 50 -5.82 2.33 -1.60
CA ALA A 50 -6.77 3.24 -0.96
C ALA A 50 -7.25 2.71 0.40
N ASP A 51 -7.54 1.42 0.50
CA ASP A 51 -7.92 0.76 1.75
C ASP A 51 -6.77 0.75 2.78
N ALA A 52 -5.55 0.45 2.34
CA ALA A 52 -4.36 0.48 3.19
C ALA A 52 -4.07 1.88 3.73
N LYS A 53 -4.28 2.92 2.91
CA LYS A 53 -4.17 4.31 3.36
C LYS A 53 -5.21 4.61 4.45
N GLN A 54 -6.46 4.20 4.25
CA GLN A 54 -7.50 4.32 5.26
C GLN A 54 -7.17 3.53 6.55
N PHE A 55 -6.55 2.35 6.43
CA PHE A 55 -6.14 1.55 7.59
C PHE A 55 -5.03 2.23 8.39
N LEU A 56 -3.99 2.75 7.72
CA LEU A 56 -2.86 3.43 8.38
C LEU A 56 -3.24 4.81 8.93
N GLU A 57 -4.17 5.52 8.28
CA GLU A 57 -4.67 6.82 8.74
C GLU A 57 -5.65 6.70 9.90
N ARG A 58 -6.22 5.52 10.15
CA ARG A 58 -7.06 5.29 11.33
C ARG A 58 -6.16 5.08 12.55
N PRO A 59 -6.14 6.01 13.51
CA PRO A 59 -5.41 5.78 14.75
C PRO A 59 -5.99 4.55 15.44
N ILE A 60 -5.11 3.61 15.84
CA ILE A 60 -5.46 2.42 16.64
C ILE A 60 -5.82 2.82 18.10
N VAL A 61 -6.12 4.09 18.33
CA VAL A 61 -6.58 4.64 19.62
C VAL A 61 -8.09 4.34 19.71
N GLY A 62 -8.41 3.10 20.08
CA GLY A 62 -9.79 2.64 20.29
C GLY A 62 -9.94 1.12 20.14
N GLU A 63 -10.63 0.50 21.11
CA GLU A 63 -11.02 -0.93 21.28
C GLU A 63 -9.97 -2.05 21.15
N PHE A 64 -8.96 -1.96 20.27
CA PHE A 64 -7.92 -3.00 20.08
C PHE A 64 -6.53 -2.57 20.55
N GLY A 65 -6.31 -1.28 20.77
CA GLY A 65 -5.09 -0.76 21.37
C GLY A 65 -5.03 -1.09 22.85
N ARG A 66 -4.52 -2.27 23.22
CA ARG A 66 -4.06 -2.50 24.59
C ARG A 66 -3.03 -1.41 24.87
N LYS A 67 -3.32 -0.51 25.83
CA LYS A 67 -2.31 0.39 26.40
C LYS A 67 -1.23 -0.49 27.01
N HIS A 68 -0.21 -0.81 26.24
CA HIS A 68 0.96 -1.43 26.78
C HIS A 68 1.75 -0.32 27.47
N ASN A 69 1.84 -0.41 28.79
CA ASN A 69 2.73 0.41 29.59
C ASN A 69 4.16 -0.10 29.43
N TRP A 70 4.70 -0.06 28.20
CA TRP A 70 6.07 -0.45 27.94
C TRP A 70 7.00 0.52 28.69
N ARG A 71 7.53 0.07 29.84
CA ARG A 71 8.72 0.69 30.44
C ARG A 71 9.93 0.07 29.77
N LEU A 72 10.36 0.71 28.69
CA LEU A 72 11.57 0.32 27.97
C LEU A 72 12.77 0.88 28.75
N ALA A 73 13.50 -0.01 29.42
CA ALA A 73 14.73 0.35 30.09
C ALA A 73 15.91 0.32 29.10
N ASP A 74 16.92 1.16 29.33
CA ASP A 74 18.17 1.10 28.59
C ASP A 74 18.81 -0.29 28.75
N GLY A 75 19.34 -0.84 27.66
CA GLY A 75 19.91 -2.18 27.66
C GLY A 75 18.90 -3.33 27.59
N GLN A 76 17.59 -3.07 27.64
CA GLN A 76 16.57 -4.11 27.48
C GLN A 76 16.65 -4.75 26.08
N VAL A 77 16.58 -6.09 26.03
CA VAL A 77 16.55 -6.85 24.77
C VAL A 77 15.11 -7.28 24.47
N ILE A 78 14.59 -6.86 23.32
CA ILE A 78 13.33 -7.32 22.76
C ILE A 78 13.64 -8.23 21.57
N SER A 79 13.49 -9.54 21.78
CA SER A 79 13.82 -10.58 20.81
C SER A 79 15.27 -10.44 20.32
N HIS A 80 15.50 -9.98 19.09
CA HIS A 80 16.85 -9.83 18.52
C HIS A 80 17.42 -8.40 18.64
N TYR A 81 16.66 -7.47 19.24
CA TYR A 81 17.01 -6.05 19.27
C TYR A 81 17.30 -5.59 20.70
N ARG A 82 18.36 -4.80 20.87
CA ARG A 82 18.71 -4.15 22.15
C ARG A 82 18.33 -2.68 22.09
N ILE A 83 17.64 -2.19 23.10
CA ILE A 83 17.30 -0.78 23.26
C ILE A 83 18.54 -0.04 23.75
N LEU A 84 18.95 0.96 22.98
CA LEU A 84 20.00 1.90 23.33
C LEU A 84 19.33 3.22 23.72
N SER A 85 19.73 3.78 24.87
CA SER A 85 19.30 5.11 25.31
C SER A 85 19.96 6.22 24.51
#